data_AF-A0AAJ1BQN2-F1
#
_entry.id   AF-A0AAJ1BQN2-F1
#
_cell.length_a   1.000
_cell.length_b   1.000
_cell.length_c   1.000
_cell.angle_alpha   90.00
_cell.angle_beta   90.00
_cell.angle_gamma   90.00
#
_symmetry.space_group_name_H-M   'P 1'
#
loop_
_entity.id
_entity.type
_entity.pdbx_description
1 polymer ?
#
loop_
_entity_poly.entity_id
_entity_poly.type
_entity_poly.pdbx_seq_one_letter_code
_entity_poly.pdbx_strand_id
1 'polypeptide(L)'
;CPTFEDCLSTLLAWSEANDRHHPLMIWVEPKDWPEQAADITTTVELSGILQDIEDEIAEFWPRNRTITPDDVRGEWPSLNEGVLNDGWPLLEESRGKAVFVLLAGGDMRDLYIDDHPGLAGALMFTLSPEGSGEAAIFSLTDPIGSGEDIARLVSEGYIVRTRADSGGEEPDNNDTARFEAALAAGAHSISTDYPGPVEGMDYWIAIPNGTPSACNPITAPVWCTSEDIEWLGD
;
A
#
# COMPACT_ATOMS: atom_id res chain seq x y z
N CYS A 1 -5.11 8.92 15.77
CA CYS A 1 -4.16 8.39 16.77
C CYS A 1 -2.99 9.37 16.86
N PRO A 2 -2.46 9.68 18.07
CA PRO A 2 -1.39 10.66 18.26
C PRO A 2 0.04 10.08 18.16
N THR A 3 0.23 8.78 18.38
CA THR A 3 1.51 8.06 18.20
C THR A 3 1.37 6.92 17.20
N PHE A 4 2.49 6.37 16.70
CA PHE A 4 2.45 5.25 15.77
C PHE A 4 1.97 3.96 16.46
N GLU A 5 2.46 3.66 17.66
CA GLU A 5 1.86 2.68 18.59
C GLU A 5 0.34 2.78 18.69
N ASP A 6 -0.21 3.97 18.99
CA ASP A 6 -1.67 4.15 19.13
C ASP A 6 -2.40 3.85 17.81
N CYS A 7 -1.78 4.18 16.66
CA CYS A 7 -2.33 3.88 15.35
C CYS A 7 -2.34 2.36 15.09
N LEU A 8 -1.22 1.69 15.31
CA LEU A 8 -1.10 0.24 15.17
C LEU A 8 -2.08 -0.49 16.08
N SER A 9 -2.15 -0.10 17.35
CA SER A 9 -3.06 -0.68 18.33
C SER A 9 -4.53 -0.49 17.95
N THR A 10 -4.89 0.68 17.42
CA THR A 10 -6.26 0.95 16.95
C THR A 10 -6.63 0.08 15.75
N LEU A 11 -5.74 -0.01 14.76
CA LEU A 11 -5.94 -0.82 13.57
C LEU A 11 -5.96 -2.32 13.90
N LEU A 12 -5.08 -2.78 14.80
CA LEU A 12 -5.01 -4.17 15.23
C LEU A 12 -6.28 -4.57 15.97
N ALA A 13 -6.76 -3.74 16.90
CA ALA A 13 -8.00 -4.02 17.62
C ALA A 13 -9.20 -4.18 16.66
N TRP A 14 -9.28 -3.36 15.61
CA TRP A 14 -10.28 -3.53 14.56
C TRP A 14 -10.05 -4.82 13.74
N SER A 15 -8.80 -5.11 13.35
CA SER A 15 -8.43 -6.31 12.61
C SER A 15 -8.78 -7.59 13.38
N GLU A 16 -8.56 -7.61 14.69
CA GLU A 16 -8.89 -8.74 15.56
C GLU A 16 -10.39 -8.93 15.72
N ALA A 17 -11.17 -7.84 15.73
CA ALA A 17 -12.63 -7.89 15.75
C ALA A 17 -13.23 -8.30 14.38
N ASN A 18 -12.46 -8.22 13.29
CA ASN A 18 -12.88 -8.50 11.92
C ASN A 18 -11.90 -9.47 11.23
N ASP A 19 -11.63 -10.63 11.85
CA ASP A 19 -10.56 -11.57 11.47
C ASP A 19 -10.58 -12.11 10.02
N ARG A 20 -11.64 -11.81 9.25
CA ARG A 20 -11.81 -12.18 7.85
C ARG A 20 -11.66 -11.04 6.84
N HIS A 21 -11.36 -9.81 7.29
CA HIS A 21 -11.11 -8.68 6.38
C HIS A 21 -10.03 -9.05 5.33
N HIS A 22 -10.13 -8.51 4.12
CA HIS A 22 -9.07 -8.62 3.13
C HIS A 22 -7.79 -7.93 3.65
N PRO A 23 -6.58 -8.29 3.17
CA PRO A 23 -5.36 -7.69 3.69
C PRO A 23 -5.40 -6.15 3.69
N LEU A 24 -4.98 -5.56 4.81
CA LEU A 24 -4.87 -4.10 4.95
C LEU A 24 -3.56 -3.64 4.32
N MET A 25 -3.59 -2.54 3.57
CA MET A 25 -2.39 -1.87 3.06
C MET A 25 -2.10 -0.65 3.92
N ILE A 26 -1.09 -0.74 4.78
CA ILE A 26 -0.69 0.35 5.69
C ILE A 26 0.52 1.06 5.09
N TRP A 27 0.27 2.25 4.56
CA TRP A 27 1.29 3.11 3.94
C TRP A 27 1.91 4.01 5.01
N VAL A 28 3.16 3.72 5.39
CA VAL A 28 3.92 4.49 6.37
C VAL A 28 4.70 5.55 5.61
N GLU A 29 4.34 6.82 5.80
CA GLU A 29 5.04 7.96 5.20
C GLU A 29 5.75 8.74 6.31
N PRO A 30 7.02 8.42 6.63
CA PRO A 30 7.79 9.21 7.56
C PRO A 30 7.89 10.64 7.03
N LYS A 31 7.22 11.57 7.72
CA LYS A 31 7.31 12.98 7.37
C LYS A 31 8.57 13.54 7.99
N ASP A 32 9.52 13.87 7.13
CA ASP A 32 10.63 14.70 7.51
C ASP A 32 10.07 16.13 7.70
N TRP A 33 9.97 16.61 8.95
CA TRP A 33 9.63 18.02 9.22
C TRP A 33 10.73 19.06 8.84
N PRO A 34 12.02 18.74 8.57
CA PRO A 34 13.07 19.72 8.38
C PRO A 34 13.25 20.22 6.94
N GLU A 35 12.32 20.02 6.00
CA GLU A 35 12.35 20.84 4.76
C GLU A 35 12.22 22.36 5.05
N GLN A 36 11.82 22.74 6.28
CA GLN A 36 11.86 24.13 6.76
C GLN A 36 13.00 24.45 7.74
N ALA A 37 13.82 23.48 8.14
CA ALA A 37 14.95 23.68 9.05
C ALA A 37 16.26 23.43 8.29
N ALA A 38 17.01 24.51 8.03
CA ALA A 38 18.24 24.51 7.25
C ALA A 38 19.45 23.80 7.90
N ASP A 39 19.25 22.74 8.67
CA ASP A 39 20.32 21.97 9.30
C ASP A 39 20.10 20.46 9.10
N ILE A 40 20.85 19.92 8.14
CA ILE A 40 21.47 18.58 8.13
C ILE A 40 20.66 17.50 8.88
N THR A 41 19.79 16.79 8.17
CA THR A 41 19.38 15.44 8.60
C THR A 41 20.58 14.51 8.40
N THR A 42 21.28 14.17 9.47
CA THR A 42 22.38 13.23 9.36
C THR A 42 21.81 11.84 9.06
N THR A 43 22.47 11.06 8.19
CA THR A 43 22.09 9.68 7.84
C THR A 43 21.73 8.81 9.05
N VAL A 44 22.39 9.04 10.19
CA VAL A 44 22.16 8.33 11.46
C VAL A 44 20.77 8.61 12.04
N GLU A 45 20.27 9.84 11.94
CA GLU A 45 18.93 10.19 12.45
C GLU A 45 17.83 9.56 11.58
N LEU A 46 18.00 9.56 10.26
CA LEU A 46 17.06 8.91 9.35
C LEU A 46 17.02 7.38 9.52
N SER A 47 18.20 6.74 9.62
CA SER A 47 18.28 5.29 9.92
C SER A 47 17.67 4.99 11.30
N GLY A 48 17.88 5.85 12.30
CA GLY A 48 17.23 5.73 13.61
C GLY A 48 15.70 5.72 13.52
N ILE A 49 15.10 6.66 12.79
CA ILE A 49 13.64 6.71 12.61
C ILE A 49 13.11 5.47 11.89
N LEU A 50 13.83 4.98 10.87
CA LEU A 50 13.43 3.77 10.14
C LEU A 50 13.48 2.52 11.02
N GLN A 51 14.51 2.39 11.85
CA GLN A 51 14.62 1.31 12.83
C GLN A 51 13.52 1.40 13.90
N ASP A 52 13.23 2.60 14.41
CA ASP A 52 12.15 2.81 15.40
C ASP A 52 10.79 2.39 14.81
N ILE A 53 10.53 2.67 13.54
CA ILE A 53 9.31 2.21 12.84
C ILE A 53 9.26 0.67 12.74
N GLU A 54 10.34 0.02 12.32
CA GLU A 54 10.44 -1.44 12.28
C GLU A 54 10.20 -2.07 13.66
N ASP A 55 10.84 -1.51 14.70
CA ASP A 55 10.71 -1.99 16.08
C ASP A 55 9.27 -1.82 16.59
N GLU A 56 8.62 -0.68 16.33
CA GLU A 56 7.21 -0.48 16.70
C GLU A 56 6.26 -1.42 15.94
N ILE A 57 6.48 -1.69 14.64
CA ILE A 57 5.70 -2.70 13.91
C ILE A 57 5.91 -4.08 14.55
N ALA A 58 7.15 -4.46 14.87
CA ALA A 58 7.46 -5.73 15.48
C ALA A 58 6.86 -5.90 16.88
N GLU A 59 6.82 -4.81 17.66
CA GLU A 59 6.29 -4.80 19.03
C GLU A 59 4.76 -4.81 19.05
N PHE A 60 4.12 -4.00 18.20
CA PHE A 60 2.68 -3.74 18.27
C PHE A 60 1.84 -4.44 17.20
N TRP A 61 2.44 -5.09 16.20
CA TRP A 61 1.73 -5.87 15.20
C TRP A 61 2.22 -7.33 15.13
N PRO A 62 1.36 -8.33 15.43
CA PRO A 62 1.78 -9.73 15.44
C PRO A 62 2.28 -10.23 14.09
N ARG A 63 3.44 -10.89 14.05
CA ARG A 63 4.05 -11.42 12.81
C ARG A 63 3.13 -12.35 12.01
N ASN A 64 2.27 -13.14 12.67
CA ASN A 64 1.30 -14.01 11.99
C ASN A 64 0.13 -13.26 11.33
N ARG A 65 -0.01 -11.96 11.65
CA ARG A 65 -0.92 -11.00 11.01
C ARG A 65 -0.18 -10.05 10.07
N THR A 66 1.07 -10.33 9.71
CA THR A 66 1.84 -9.53 8.75
C THR A 66 2.16 -10.37 7.53
N ILE A 67 2.04 -9.78 6.35
CA ILE A 67 2.65 -10.28 5.11
C ILE A 67 3.92 -9.45 4.90
N THR A 68 5.08 -10.10 4.91
CA THR A 68 6.39 -9.44 4.77
C THR A 68 7.01 -9.72 3.39
N PRO A 69 8.05 -8.97 2.98
CA PRO A 69 8.86 -9.28 1.81
C PRO A 69 9.28 -10.75 1.72
N ASP A 70 9.73 -11.35 2.81
CA ASP A 70 10.11 -12.77 2.83
C ASP A 70 8.94 -13.73 2.52
N ASP A 71 7.71 -13.40 2.92
CA ASP A 71 6.52 -14.23 2.63
C ASP A 71 6.21 -14.25 1.13
N VAL A 72 6.47 -13.14 0.42
CA VAL A 72 6.26 -13.00 -1.03
C VAL A 72 7.47 -13.52 -1.82
N ARG A 73 8.69 -13.36 -1.30
CA ARG A 73 9.91 -13.91 -1.90
C ARG A 73 9.87 -15.43 -1.95
N GLY A 74 9.40 -16.06 -0.88
CA GLY A 74 9.45 -17.51 -0.72
C GLY A 74 10.89 -18.03 -0.88
N GLU A 75 11.08 -19.00 -1.77
CA GLU A 75 12.39 -19.63 -2.02
C GLU A 75 13.18 -18.97 -3.17
N TRP A 76 12.67 -17.87 -3.74
CA TRP A 76 13.33 -17.21 -4.87
C TRP A 76 14.56 -16.38 -4.43
N PRO A 77 15.59 -16.28 -5.30
CA PRO A 77 16.77 -15.46 -5.05
C PRO A 77 16.51 -13.99 -4.72
N SER A 78 15.41 -13.42 -5.23
CA SER A 78 15.02 -12.03 -4.99
C SER A 78 13.51 -11.91 -4.80
N LEU A 79 13.07 -10.85 -4.12
CA LEU A 79 11.64 -10.57 -3.92
C LEU A 79 10.92 -10.41 -5.26
N ASN A 80 11.54 -9.68 -6.20
CA ASN A 80 11.02 -9.50 -7.55
C ASN A 80 10.80 -10.85 -8.26
N GLU A 81 11.78 -11.77 -8.18
CA GLU A 81 11.59 -13.12 -8.74
C GLU A 81 10.43 -13.87 -8.06
N GLY A 82 10.21 -13.70 -6.76
CA GLY A 82 9.04 -14.25 -6.07
C GLY A 82 7.72 -13.71 -6.65
N VAL A 83 7.63 -12.39 -6.81
CA VAL A 83 6.46 -11.72 -7.41
C VAL A 83 6.18 -12.22 -8.83
N LEU A 84 7.20 -12.35 -9.67
CA LEU A 84 7.02 -12.70 -11.08
C LEU A 84 6.73 -14.19 -11.33
N ASN A 85 7.17 -15.08 -10.44
CA ASN A 85 7.04 -16.53 -10.66
C ASN A 85 5.94 -17.17 -9.83
N ASP A 86 5.85 -16.83 -8.54
CA ASP A 86 4.85 -17.43 -7.63
C ASP A 86 3.73 -16.45 -7.29
N GLY A 87 4.00 -15.14 -7.37
CA GLY A 87 3.03 -14.09 -7.06
C GLY A 87 2.88 -13.84 -5.56
N TRP A 88 1.78 -13.18 -5.21
CA TRP A 88 1.44 -12.88 -3.82
C TRP A 88 0.70 -14.05 -3.16
N PRO A 89 0.76 -14.18 -1.82
CA PRO A 89 -0.07 -15.14 -1.09
C PRO A 89 -1.53 -15.03 -1.48
N LEU A 90 -2.25 -16.16 -1.47
CA LEU A 90 -3.65 -16.18 -1.87
C LEU A 90 -4.48 -15.28 -0.95
N LEU A 91 -5.57 -14.73 -1.48
CA LEU A 91 -6.46 -13.90 -0.68
C LEU A 91 -6.93 -14.63 0.58
N GLU A 92 -7.25 -15.93 0.49
CA GLU A 92 -7.68 -16.74 1.63
C GLU A 92 -6.60 -16.86 2.73
N GLU A 93 -5.33 -16.92 2.34
CA GLU A 93 -4.18 -17.01 3.26
C GLU A 93 -3.78 -15.63 3.82
N SER A 94 -4.28 -14.57 3.18
CA SER A 94 -3.97 -13.18 3.49
C SER A 94 -5.03 -12.48 4.36
N ARG A 95 -6.19 -13.11 4.56
CA ARG A 95 -7.26 -12.54 5.39
C ARG A 95 -6.79 -12.29 6.83
N GLY A 96 -7.24 -11.17 7.40
CA GLY A 96 -6.87 -10.77 8.75
C GLY A 96 -5.42 -10.27 8.92
N LYS A 97 -4.69 -10.10 7.81
CA LYS A 97 -3.28 -9.63 7.80
C LYS A 97 -3.15 -8.19 7.29
N ALA A 98 -1.99 -7.59 7.52
CA ALA A 98 -1.57 -6.33 6.95
C ALA A 98 -0.26 -6.45 6.16
N VAL A 99 -0.12 -5.56 5.18
CA VAL A 99 1.11 -5.28 4.44
C VAL A 99 1.54 -3.85 4.82
N PHE A 100 2.76 -3.70 5.32
CA PHE A 100 3.34 -2.39 5.58
C PHE A 100 4.20 -1.94 4.42
N VAL A 101 4.06 -0.68 4.00
CA VAL A 101 4.80 -0.12 2.88
C VAL A 101 5.44 1.20 3.29
N LEU A 102 6.76 1.29 3.19
CA LEU A 102 7.50 2.53 3.32
C LEU A 102 7.21 3.42 2.11
N LEU A 103 6.36 4.42 2.31
CA LEU A 103 6.02 5.45 1.32
C LEU A 103 7.12 6.51 1.25
N ALA A 104 8.34 6.09 0.91
CA ALA A 104 9.48 6.96 0.71
C ALA A 104 10.29 6.52 -0.52
N GLY A 105 11.00 7.48 -1.13
CA GLY A 105 11.93 7.24 -2.23
C GLY A 105 13.30 7.85 -1.92
N GLY A 106 14.21 7.77 -2.90
CA GLY A 106 15.56 8.35 -2.78
C GLY A 106 16.30 7.84 -1.54
N ASP A 107 17.02 8.74 -0.88
CA ASP A 107 17.93 8.43 0.22
C ASP A 107 17.26 7.65 1.37
N MET A 108 16.01 7.98 1.74
CA MET A 108 15.33 7.28 2.83
C MET A 108 15.04 5.80 2.48
N ARG A 109 14.61 5.54 1.25
CA ARG A 109 14.43 4.16 0.77
C ARG A 109 15.77 3.44 0.72
N ASP A 110 16.80 4.09 0.20
CA ASP A 110 18.12 3.47 0.00
C ASP A 110 18.76 3.13 1.35
N LEU A 111 18.61 3.98 2.37
CA LEU A 111 19.03 3.69 3.74
C LEU A 111 18.31 2.47 4.32
N TYR A 112 17.00 2.38 4.12
CA TYR A 112 16.23 1.22 4.58
C TYR A 112 16.69 -0.09 3.89
N ILE A 113 17.01 -0.04 2.59
CA ILE A 113 17.55 -1.19 1.86
C ILE A 113 18.97 -1.53 2.31
N ASP A 114 19.81 -0.54 2.64
CA ASP A 114 21.16 -0.77 3.18
C ASP A 114 21.11 -1.49 4.54
N ASP A 115 20.15 -1.12 5.39
CA ASP A 115 19.91 -1.78 6.69
C ASP A 115 19.25 -3.16 6.52
N HIS A 116 18.45 -3.35 5.46
CA HIS A 116 17.80 -4.61 5.10
C HIS A 116 18.10 -5.06 3.65
N PRO A 117 19.33 -5.53 3.33
CA PRO A 117 19.68 -5.90 1.97
C PRO A 117 18.73 -6.95 1.38
N GLY A 118 18.20 -6.68 0.18
CA GLY A 118 17.19 -7.54 -0.46
C GLY A 118 15.81 -7.51 0.19
N LEU A 119 15.60 -6.67 1.22
CA LEU A 119 14.49 -6.70 2.17
C LEU A 119 14.42 -8.01 2.98
N ALA A 120 15.54 -8.68 3.22
CA ALA A 120 15.57 -9.89 4.03
C ALA A 120 15.30 -9.55 5.51
N GLY A 121 14.30 -10.21 6.12
CA GLY A 121 13.91 -9.98 7.51
C GLY A 121 13.19 -8.66 7.79
N ALA A 122 12.97 -7.82 6.78
CA ALA A 122 12.26 -6.55 6.89
C ALA A 122 10.74 -6.77 7.08
N LEU A 123 10.05 -5.89 7.79
CA LEU A 123 8.59 -5.92 7.93
C LEU A 123 7.88 -5.04 6.90
N MET A 124 8.54 -3.99 6.39
CA MET A 124 7.99 -3.14 5.34
C MET A 124 8.54 -3.44 3.94
N PHE A 125 7.67 -3.31 2.94
CA PHE A 125 8.02 -3.20 1.52
C PHE A 125 8.47 -1.78 1.17
N THR A 126 9.25 -1.63 0.10
CA THR A 126 9.72 -0.33 -0.41
C THR A 126 9.21 -0.02 -1.80
N LEU A 127 9.28 1.27 -2.18
CA LEU A 127 9.07 1.74 -3.55
C LEU A 127 10.36 1.64 -4.37
N SER A 128 10.82 0.41 -4.59
CA SER A 128 12.06 0.13 -5.31
C SER A 128 11.88 0.25 -6.83
N PRO A 129 12.93 0.67 -7.58
CA PRO A 129 12.85 0.80 -9.03
C PRO A 129 12.51 -0.51 -9.72
N GLU A 130 11.81 -0.43 -10.85
CA GLU A 130 11.51 -1.60 -11.69
C GLU A 130 12.81 -2.31 -12.11
N GLY A 131 12.83 -3.63 -12.02
CA GLY A 131 14.01 -4.47 -12.31
C GLY A 131 15.02 -4.61 -11.17
N SER A 132 14.84 -3.91 -10.04
CA SER A 132 15.59 -4.21 -8.80
C SER A 132 15.14 -5.53 -8.17
N GLY A 133 15.97 -6.10 -7.29
CA GLY A 133 15.64 -7.35 -6.59
C GLY A 133 14.51 -7.18 -5.56
N GLU A 134 14.30 -5.95 -5.10
CA GLU A 134 13.33 -5.54 -4.09
C GLU A 134 12.01 -5.04 -4.70
N ALA A 135 11.88 -5.03 -6.03
CA ALA A 135 10.67 -4.56 -6.70
C ALA A 135 9.48 -5.48 -6.42
N ALA A 136 8.43 -4.92 -5.79
CA ALA A 136 7.18 -5.62 -5.51
C ALA A 136 5.96 -4.69 -5.52
N ILE A 137 6.15 -3.43 -5.07
CA ILE A 137 5.10 -2.43 -4.95
C ILE A 137 5.54 -1.13 -5.63
N PHE A 138 4.63 -0.55 -6.42
CA PHE A 138 4.82 0.74 -7.08
C PHE A 138 3.78 1.77 -6.63
N SER A 139 4.16 3.05 -6.63
CA SER A 139 3.23 4.17 -6.41
C SER A 139 3.29 5.12 -7.61
N LEU A 140 2.37 4.95 -8.56
CA LEU A 140 2.22 5.79 -9.74
C LEU A 140 1.01 6.72 -9.52
N THR A 141 1.27 7.98 -9.18
CA THR A 141 0.23 8.88 -8.64
C THR A 141 -0.67 9.52 -9.69
N ASP A 142 -0.31 9.44 -10.98
CA ASP A 142 -1.09 9.96 -12.11
C ASP A 142 -1.67 8.82 -12.97
N PRO A 143 -2.88 8.35 -12.67
CA PRO A 143 -3.48 7.25 -13.42
C PRO A 143 -3.96 7.66 -14.82
N ILE A 144 -4.10 8.96 -15.10
CA ILE A 144 -4.46 9.44 -16.44
C ILE A 144 -3.23 9.36 -17.35
N GLY A 145 -2.09 9.88 -16.88
CA GLY A 145 -0.84 9.86 -17.64
C GLY A 145 -0.14 8.50 -17.66
N SER A 146 -0.26 7.71 -16.59
CA SER A 146 0.45 6.44 -16.40
C SER A 146 -0.45 5.20 -16.46
N GLY A 147 -1.68 5.32 -16.96
CA GLY A 147 -2.64 4.21 -16.97
C GLY A 147 -2.13 2.94 -17.65
N GLU A 148 -1.41 3.07 -18.77
CA GLU A 148 -0.80 1.92 -19.45
C GLU A 148 0.30 1.25 -18.62
N ASP A 149 1.14 2.03 -17.95
CA ASP A 149 2.20 1.50 -17.08
C ASP A 149 1.62 0.83 -15.83
N ILE A 150 0.59 1.43 -15.22
CA ILE A 150 -0.13 0.83 -14.08
C ILE A 150 -0.72 -0.53 -14.51
N ALA A 151 -1.45 -0.57 -15.62
CA ALA A 151 -2.08 -1.80 -16.11
C ALA A 151 -1.03 -2.89 -16.41
N ARG A 152 0.11 -2.50 -16.99
CA ARG A 152 1.23 -3.41 -17.25
C ARG A 152 1.80 -3.99 -15.95
N LEU A 153 2.18 -3.14 -15.00
CA LEU A 153 2.75 -3.59 -13.71
C LEU A 153 1.78 -4.49 -12.94
N VAL A 154 0.48 -4.15 -12.96
CA VAL A 154 -0.58 -4.98 -12.37
C VAL A 154 -0.63 -6.35 -13.04
N SER A 155 -0.60 -6.40 -14.38
CA SER A 155 -0.62 -7.67 -15.13
C SER A 155 0.63 -8.54 -14.94
N GLU A 156 1.76 -7.93 -14.58
CA GLU A 156 3.02 -8.62 -14.30
C GLU A 156 3.07 -9.17 -12.86
N GLY A 157 2.12 -8.82 -11.99
CA GLY A 157 1.99 -9.34 -10.62
C GLY A 157 2.38 -8.35 -9.52
N TYR A 158 2.77 -7.13 -9.87
CA TYR A 158 3.10 -6.11 -8.87
C TYR A 158 1.85 -5.46 -8.27
N ILE A 159 1.94 -5.06 -7.00
CA ILE A 159 0.92 -4.22 -6.38
C ILE A 159 1.19 -2.76 -6.76
N VAL A 160 0.14 -2.05 -7.16
CA VAL A 160 0.24 -0.65 -7.58
C VAL A 160 -0.71 0.22 -6.79
N ARG A 161 -0.17 1.29 -6.21
CA ARG A 161 -0.91 2.40 -5.64
C ARG A 161 -1.01 3.55 -6.63
N THR A 162 -2.17 4.18 -6.66
CA THR A 162 -2.40 5.47 -7.33
C THR A 162 -3.29 6.39 -6.48
N ARG A 163 -3.75 7.51 -7.05
CA ARG A 163 -4.62 8.49 -6.38
C ARG A 163 -5.89 8.75 -7.18
N ALA A 164 -7.01 8.91 -6.47
CA ALA A 164 -8.29 9.33 -7.04
C ALA A 164 -8.35 10.85 -7.25
N ASP A 165 -7.58 11.61 -6.47
CA ASP A 165 -7.57 13.07 -6.43
C ASP A 165 -6.17 13.62 -6.12
N SER A 166 -5.92 14.88 -6.46
CA SER A 166 -4.66 15.56 -6.19
C SER A 166 -4.84 17.08 -6.10
N GLY A 167 -4.73 17.63 -4.89
CA GLY A 167 -4.56 19.09 -4.72
C GLY A 167 -5.85 19.92 -4.86
N GLY A 168 -7.02 19.30 -4.68
CA GLY A 168 -8.32 19.99 -4.59
C GLY A 168 -9.03 20.22 -5.93
N GLU A 169 -8.38 19.97 -7.07
CA GLU A 169 -8.98 20.22 -8.38
C GLU A 169 -10.19 19.31 -8.67
N GLU A 170 -10.09 18.02 -8.37
CA GLU A 170 -11.17 17.06 -8.54
C GLU A 170 -12.40 17.37 -7.66
N PRO A 171 -12.27 17.57 -6.33
CA PRO A 171 -13.41 17.90 -5.48
C PRO A 171 -14.05 19.25 -5.81
N ASP A 172 -13.28 20.28 -6.19
CA ASP A 172 -13.82 21.59 -6.56
C ASP A 172 -14.70 21.54 -7.82
N ASN A 173 -14.41 20.60 -8.73
CA ASN A 173 -15.14 20.43 -9.99
C ASN A 173 -16.11 19.24 -9.99
N ASN A 174 -16.16 18.48 -8.89
CA ASN A 174 -16.85 17.19 -8.80
C ASN A 174 -16.45 16.22 -9.93
N ASP A 175 -15.14 16.12 -10.20
CA ASP A 175 -14.57 15.35 -11.32
C ASP A 175 -14.01 13.99 -10.86
N THR A 176 -14.62 12.91 -11.33
CA THR A 176 -14.22 11.52 -11.01
C THR A 176 -13.29 10.90 -12.06
N ALA A 177 -12.87 11.62 -13.10
CA ALA A 177 -12.11 11.05 -14.21
C ALA A 177 -10.79 10.38 -13.77
N ARG A 178 -10.09 10.98 -12.80
CA ARG A 178 -8.85 10.40 -12.24
C ARG A 178 -9.11 9.10 -11.48
N PHE A 179 -10.19 9.06 -10.68
CA PHE A 179 -10.64 7.84 -10.00
C PHE A 179 -11.05 6.74 -11.00
N GLU A 180 -11.81 7.09 -12.04
CA GLU A 180 -12.21 6.16 -13.09
C GLU A 180 -11.00 5.59 -13.84
N ALA A 181 -10.00 6.42 -14.13
CA ALA A 181 -8.73 5.98 -14.71
C ALA A 181 -7.97 5.03 -13.78
N ALA A 182 -7.92 5.32 -12.48
CA ALA A 182 -7.28 4.46 -11.48
C ALA A 182 -7.93 3.06 -11.42
N LEU A 183 -9.26 3.01 -11.41
CA LEU A 183 -10.01 1.75 -11.45
C LEU A 183 -9.76 1.00 -12.76
N ALA A 184 -9.86 1.68 -13.91
CA ALA A 184 -9.70 1.06 -15.22
C ALA A 184 -8.30 0.48 -15.43
N ALA A 185 -7.27 1.13 -14.86
CA ALA A 185 -5.89 0.65 -14.88
C ALA A 185 -5.62 -0.51 -13.90
N GLY A 186 -6.60 -0.91 -13.08
CA GLY A 186 -6.47 -2.03 -12.15
C GLY A 186 -5.57 -1.74 -10.94
N ALA A 187 -5.45 -0.48 -10.51
CA ALA A 187 -4.69 -0.16 -9.31
C ALA A 187 -5.27 -0.88 -8.07
N HIS A 188 -4.38 -1.40 -7.21
CA HIS A 188 -4.74 -2.18 -6.03
C HIS A 188 -5.06 -1.31 -4.81
N SER A 189 -4.42 -0.15 -4.72
CA SER A 189 -4.64 0.83 -3.64
C SER A 189 -4.87 2.20 -4.26
N ILE A 190 -6.03 2.82 -3.99
CA ILE A 190 -6.36 4.14 -4.51
C ILE A 190 -6.49 5.09 -3.31
N SER A 191 -5.57 6.04 -3.18
CA SER A 191 -5.65 7.05 -2.12
C SER A 191 -6.60 8.19 -2.49
N THR A 192 -7.36 8.66 -1.51
CA THR A 192 -8.29 9.79 -1.62
C THR A 192 -8.42 10.46 -0.25
N ASP A 193 -8.60 11.78 -0.26
CA ASP A 193 -9.02 12.52 0.95
C ASP A 193 -10.53 12.43 1.20
N TYR A 194 -11.29 11.82 0.28
CA TYR A 194 -12.76 11.76 0.28
C TYR A 194 -13.29 10.31 0.21
N PRO A 195 -12.95 9.42 1.17
CA PRO A 195 -13.28 7.99 1.13
C PRO A 195 -14.75 7.66 1.43
N GLY A 196 -15.62 8.67 1.48
CA GLY A 196 -17.05 8.50 1.76
C GLY A 196 -17.77 9.84 1.85
N PRO A 197 -19.12 9.83 1.89
CA PRO A 197 -19.93 11.03 1.89
C PRO A 197 -19.75 11.83 3.20
N VAL A 198 -19.63 13.14 3.06
CA VAL A 198 -19.57 14.10 4.17
C VAL A 198 -20.64 15.17 3.96
N GLU A 199 -21.36 15.56 5.01
CA GLU A 199 -22.40 16.59 4.91
C GLU A 199 -21.81 17.90 4.37
N GLY A 200 -22.41 18.42 3.29
CA GLY A 200 -21.98 19.65 2.63
C GLY A 200 -20.89 19.47 1.56
N MET A 201 -20.49 18.23 1.26
CA MET A 201 -19.54 17.88 0.19
C MET A 201 -20.23 17.03 -0.88
N ASP A 202 -20.18 17.48 -2.13
CA ASP A 202 -20.77 16.76 -3.26
C ASP A 202 -19.81 15.75 -3.91
N TYR A 203 -18.54 15.79 -3.53
CA TYR A 203 -17.49 14.89 -4.02
C TYR A 203 -17.09 13.87 -2.95
N TRP A 204 -17.16 12.60 -3.32
CA TRP A 204 -16.55 11.49 -2.58
C TRP A 204 -16.36 10.30 -3.50
N ILE A 205 -15.47 9.40 -3.10
CA ILE A 205 -15.20 8.17 -3.82
C ILE A 205 -15.97 7.01 -3.19
N ALA A 206 -16.58 6.19 -4.04
CA ALA A 206 -17.15 4.91 -3.68
C ALA A 206 -16.70 3.87 -4.70
N ILE A 207 -16.23 2.72 -4.22
CA ILE A 207 -15.88 1.61 -5.11
C ILE A 207 -17.17 1.09 -5.77
N PRO A 208 -17.25 1.07 -7.12
CA PRO A 208 -18.44 0.58 -7.79
C PRO A 208 -18.58 -0.93 -7.59
N ASN A 209 -19.82 -1.37 -7.32
CA ASN A 209 -20.16 -2.79 -7.12
C ASN A 209 -19.40 -3.48 -5.97
N GLY A 210 -18.88 -2.75 -4.99
CA GLY A 210 -18.09 -3.29 -3.88
C GLY A 210 -17.92 -2.29 -2.74
N THR A 211 -17.97 -2.73 -1.49
CA THR A 211 -17.60 -1.87 -0.34
C THR A 211 -16.91 -2.73 0.73
N PRO A 212 -15.64 -2.43 1.09
CA PRO A 212 -14.80 -1.33 0.63
C PRO A 212 -14.03 -1.63 -0.67
N SER A 213 -14.11 -2.84 -1.23
CA SER A 213 -13.25 -3.31 -2.33
C SER A 213 -14.04 -4.00 -3.45
N ALA A 214 -13.44 -4.11 -4.63
CA ALA A 214 -14.00 -4.82 -5.79
C ALA A 214 -12.93 -5.63 -6.53
N CYS A 215 -13.37 -6.60 -7.33
CA CYS A 215 -12.49 -7.41 -8.15
C CYS A 215 -11.65 -6.57 -9.12
N ASN A 216 -10.36 -6.86 -9.17
CA ASN A 216 -9.45 -6.20 -10.10
C ASN A 216 -9.89 -6.46 -11.55
N PRO A 217 -10.15 -5.43 -12.37
CA PRO A 217 -10.67 -5.61 -13.73
C PRO A 217 -9.65 -6.22 -14.71
N ILE A 218 -8.37 -6.30 -14.33
CA ILE A 218 -7.28 -6.84 -15.17
C ILE A 218 -6.93 -8.26 -14.74
N THR A 219 -6.72 -8.47 -13.43
CA THR A 219 -6.11 -9.71 -12.92
C THR A 219 -7.10 -10.65 -12.24
N ALA A 220 -8.29 -10.18 -11.87
CA ALA A 220 -9.24 -11.05 -11.20
C ALA A 220 -9.81 -12.11 -12.17
N PRO A 221 -10.09 -13.33 -11.67
CA PRO A 221 -10.81 -14.33 -12.45
C PRO A 221 -12.19 -13.81 -12.89
N VAL A 222 -12.67 -14.29 -14.04
CA VAL A 222 -13.98 -13.88 -14.62
C VAL A 222 -15.20 -14.13 -13.73
N TRP A 223 -15.05 -15.00 -12.72
CA TRP A 223 -16.10 -15.34 -11.76
C TRP A 223 -16.02 -14.51 -10.47
N CYS A 224 -14.98 -13.69 -10.29
CA CYS A 224 -14.79 -12.91 -9.08
C CYS A 224 -15.92 -11.91 -8.91
N THR A 225 -16.46 -11.87 -7.70
CA THR A 225 -17.39 -10.85 -7.22
C THR A 225 -16.80 -10.12 -6.02
N SER A 226 -17.26 -8.91 -5.74
CA SER A 226 -16.75 -8.14 -4.59
C SER A 226 -17.01 -8.85 -3.25
N GLU A 227 -18.06 -9.68 -3.16
CA GLU A 227 -18.34 -10.54 -2.00
C GLU A 227 -17.24 -11.59 -1.76
N ASP A 228 -16.55 -12.04 -2.83
CA ASP A 228 -15.41 -12.95 -2.71
C ASP A 228 -14.18 -12.24 -2.11
N ILE A 229 -14.12 -10.90 -2.18
CA ILE A 229 -13.05 -10.08 -1.63
C ILE A 229 -13.39 -9.64 -0.21
N GLU A 230 -14.29 -8.69 -0.09
CA GLU A 230 -14.84 -8.19 1.17
C GLU A 230 -16.13 -7.44 0.88
N TRP A 231 -17.14 -7.74 1.67
CA TRP A 231 -18.40 -7.04 1.61
C TRP A 231 -18.81 -6.65 3.03
N LEU A 232 -18.75 -5.35 3.32
CA LEU A 232 -19.18 -4.75 4.58
C LEU A 232 -20.60 -4.17 4.51
N GLY A 233 -21.35 -4.47 3.44
CA GLY A 233 -22.72 -4.00 3.27
C GLY A 233 -23.78 -4.95 3.85
N ASP A 234 -24.86 -4.35 4.36
CA ASP A 234 -26.18 -4.99 4.56
C ASP A 234 -26.98 -5.04 3.25
#